data_AF-A0ABD0KXQ9-F1
#
_entry.id   AF-A0ABD0KXQ9-F1
#
_cell.length_a   1.000
_cell.length_b   1.000
_cell.length_c   1.000
_cell.angle_alpha   90.00
_cell.angle_beta   90.00
_cell.angle_gamma   90.00
#
_symmetry.space_group_name_H-M   'P 1'
#
loop_
_entity.id
_entity.type
_entity.pdbx_description
1 polymer ?
#
loop_
_entity_poly.entity_id
_entity_poly.type
_entity_poly.pdbx_seq_one_letter_code
_entity_poly.pdbx_strand_id
1 'polypeptide(L)'
;MFESLVASLLNKYIGKYVTNIDSSNLSVSVFNGDVELSDLQLRPEALAELNLPIEVKAGYVGHLKLDIPWTNLFSADIDVAIENVYILAGPITDRQYEPERERQLQNAIKRQLLEALEKTPFQDVASKADEDPTLFEKLTQNLINRIQVSIRHIHVRYEDTVTNPDHPFACGVMLKQILLCSTDAKWEPKGSCTSPNMLHKLLKLDDLSVYWNPYIPEQHLLRSRLNTDGWRNLLRMSIDSHNIFEEEFDFIIEPVAAQARLIVCTENGFTLPRVFADFTIEEIEVLLSRQQFLNLLTLHDSFQMMRINQRYRKYHPNVPLKVSPRSWWIYAYTAVLEEVIRPFSWERIKEHRARYKKYKSLYKKSLEQGDQESLRSKLWELEEALDVTNILIARQQARLEVSATSGSVF
;
A
#
# COMPACT_ATOMS: atom_id res chain seq x y z
N MET A 1 8.90 -23.90 14.23
CA MET A 1 9.82 -22.92 13.60
C MET A 1 9.16 -22.17 12.44
N PHE A 2 8.27 -22.79 11.66
CA PHE A 2 7.58 -22.13 10.54
C PHE A 2 6.49 -21.17 11.00
N GLU A 3 5.85 -21.49 12.13
CA GLU A 3 4.76 -20.73 12.74
C GLU A 3 5.22 -19.32 13.13
N SER A 4 6.38 -19.20 13.79
CA SER A 4 6.96 -17.91 14.16
C SER A 4 7.36 -17.09 12.94
N LEU A 5 7.79 -17.75 11.87
CA LEU A 5 8.18 -17.10 10.62
C LEU A 5 6.95 -16.53 9.89
N VAL A 6 5.91 -17.34 9.71
CA VAL A 6 4.65 -16.92 9.10
C VAL A 6 3.97 -15.83 9.94
N ALA A 7 3.97 -15.95 11.26
CA ALA A 7 3.49 -14.90 12.16
C ALA A 7 4.26 -13.59 11.97
N SER A 8 5.58 -13.64 11.76
CA SER A 8 6.40 -12.46 11.48
C SER A 8 6.09 -11.83 10.12
N LEU A 9 5.82 -12.66 9.09
CA LEU A 9 5.45 -12.19 7.76
C LEU A 9 4.05 -11.57 7.76
N LEU A 10 3.08 -12.20 8.40
CA LEU A 10 1.73 -11.68 8.55
C LEU A 10 1.73 -10.35 9.30
N ASN A 11 2.43 -10.26 10.43
CA ASN A 11 2.60 -9.00 11.15
C ASN A 11 3.25 -7.92 10.27
N LYS A 12 4.23 -8.28 9.44
CA LYS A 12 4.90 -7.33 8.53
C LYS A 12 3.98 -6.86 7.41
N TYR A 13 3.27 -7.77 6.75
CA TYR A 13 2.44 -7.45 5.58
C TYR A 13 1.09 -6.84 5.97
N ILE A 14 0.40 -7.39 6.97
CA ILE A 14 -0.90 -6.86 7.42
C ILE A 14 -0.68 -5.61 8.29
N GLY A 15 0.32 -5.63 9.18
CA GLY A 15 0.62 -4.51 10.08
C GLY A 15 1.04 -3.23 9.34
N LYS A 16 1.48 -3.33 8.08
CA LYS A 16 1.73 -2.18 7.21
C LYS A 16 0.45 -1.42 6.83
N TYR A 17 -0.70 -2.10 6.76
CA TYR A 17 -1.96 -1.54 6.29
C TYR A 17 -2.97 -1.32 7.41
N VAL A 18 -2.85 -2.01 8.54
CA VAL A 18 -3.85 -2.00 9.63
C VAL A 18 -3.27 -1.39 10.92
N THR A 19 -4.09 -0.65 11.68
CA THR A 19 -3.68 0.02 12.93
C THR A 19 -3.89 -0.82 14.19
N ASN A 20 -4.98 -1.58 14.28
CA ASN A 20 -5.47 -2.24 15.50
C ASN A 20 -5.10 -3.73 15.61
N ILE A 21 -3.86 -4.10 15.25
CA ILE A 21 -3.39 -5.49 15.37
C ILE A 21 -2.51 -5.63 16.61
N ASP A 22 -2.97 -6.43 17.57
CA ASP A 22 -2.14 -6.91 18.67
C ASP A 22 -1.24 -8.03 18.16
N SER A 23 0.04 -7.73 17.96
CA SER A 23 1.04 -8.67 17.43
C SER A 23 1.18 -9.94 18.27
N SER A 24 1.00 -9.84 19.58
CA SER A 24 0.97 -10.98 20.51
C SER A 24 -0.22 -11.90 20.23
N ASN A 25 -1.43 -11.36 20.10
CA ASN A 25 -2.63 -12.16 19.85
C ASN A 25 -2.59 -12.80 18.46
N LEU A 26 -2.16 -12.06 17.45
CA LEU A 26 -1.99 -12.59 16.10
C LEU A 26 -1.03 -13.78 16.07
N SER A 27 0.12 -13.66 16.74
CA SER A 27 1.09 -14.75 16.78
C SER A 27 0.51 -16.02 17.41
N VAL A 28 -0.23 -15.91 18.52
CA VAL A 28 -0.90 -17.04 19.17
C VAL A 28 -1.91 -17.72 18.23
N SER A 29 -2.74 -16.94 17.53
CA SER A 29 -3.70 -17.49 16.57
C SER A 29 -3.00 -18.19 15.40
N VAL A 30 -1.88 -17.64 14.91
CA VAL A 30 -1.07 -18.28 13.86
C VAL A 30 -0.54 -19.63 14.33
N PHE A 31 -0.09 -19.77 15.58
CA PHE A 31 0.37 -21.05 16.13
C PHE A 31 -0.73 -22.12 16.16
N ASN A 32 -1.99 -21.72 16.33
CA ASN A 32 -3.13 -22.64 16.35
C ASN A 32 -3.60 -23.03 14.93
N GLY A 33 -3.16 -22.31 13.89
CA GLY A 33 -3.50 -22.60 12.49
C GLY A 33 -4.80 -21.96 12.01
N ASP A 34 -5.58 -21.34 12.89
CA ASP A 34 -6.79 -20.60 12.53
C ASP A 34 -6.64 -19.15 13.02
N VAL A 35 -6.48 -18.24 12.06
CA VAL A 35 -6.34 -16.81 12.33
C VAL A 35 -7.60 -16.13 11.88
N GLU A 36 -8.35 -15.60 12.84
CA GLU A 36 -9.57 -14.87 12.61
C GLU A 36 -9.42 -13.46 13.20
N LEU A 37 -9.46 -12.44 12.34
CA LEU A 37 -9.41 -11.05 12.73
C LEU A 37 -10.66 -10.35 12.21
N SER A 38 -11.31 -9.57 13.06
CA SER A 38 -12.50 -8.80 12.71
C SER A 38 -12.30 -7.32 13.00
N ASP A 39 -13.10 -6.49 12.32
CA ASP A 39 -13.18 -5.04 12.56
C ASP A 39 -11.82 -4.33 12.50
N LEU A 40 -11.05 -4.62 11.46
CA LEU A 40 -9.73 -4.04 11.25
C LEU A 40 -9.85 -2.64 10.64
N GLN A 41 -9.04 -1.72 11.14
CA GLN A 41 -8.98 -0.34 10.67
C GLN A 41 -7.74 -0.11 9.81
N LEU A 42 -7.95 0.45 8.62
CA LEU A 42 -6.83 0.76 7.74
C LEU A 42 -6.09 2.03 8.19
N ARG A 43 -4.78 2.04 7.99
CA ARG A 43 -3.91 3.19 8.24
C ARG A 43 -4.20 4.30 7.22
N PRO A 44 -4.06 5.59 7.61
CA PRO A 44 -4.18 6.72 6.68
C PRO A 44 -3.26 6.60 5.45
N GLU A 45 -2.05 6.05 5.66
CA GLU A 45 -1.02 5.81 4.65
C GLU A 45 -1.18 4.50 3.87
N ALA A 46 -2.26 3.73 4.04
CA ALA A 46 -2.42 2.42 3.40
C ALA A 46 -2.38 2.49 1.86
N LEU A 47 -2.76 3.63 1.27
CA LEU A 47 -2.74 3.87 -0.19
C LEU A 47 -1.46 4.58 -0.68
N ALA A 48 -0.46 4.77 0.17
CA ALA A 48 0.75 5.52 -0.19
C ALA A 48 1.55 4.91 -1.34
N GLU A 49 1.47 3.59 -1.55
CA GLU A 49 2.15 2.89 -2.65
C GLU A 49 1.68 3.35 -4.04
N LEU A 50 0.47 3.90 -4.13
CA LEU A 50 -0.07 4.45 -5.38
C LEU A 50 0.69 5.71 -5.83
N ASN A 51 1.50 6.33 -4.95
CA ASN A 51 2.21 7.59 -5.20
C ASN A 51 1.27 8.74 -5.62
N LEU A 52 0.04 8.73 -5.10
CA LEU A 52 -0.97 9.76 -5.32
C LEU A 52 -1.13 10.64 -4.06
N PRO A 53 -1.50 11.93 -4.20
CA PRO A 53 -1.69 12.85 -3.06
C PRO A 53 -3.04 12.62 -2.35
N ILE A 54 -3.30 11.37 -1.99
CA ILE A 54 -4.53 10.92 -1.32
C ILE A 54 -4.21 10.31 0.04
N GLU A 55 -5.14 10.41 0.98
CA GLU A 55 -5.08 9.72 2.28
C GLU A 55 -6.37 8.94 2.52
N VAL A 56 -6.27 7.85 3.27
CA VAL A 56 -7.45 7.11 3.75
C VAL A 56 -8.09 7.92 4.87
N LYS A 57 -9.31 8.42 4.64
CA LYS A 57 -10.12 9.15 5.62
C LYS A 57 -10.80 8.19 6.58
N ALA A 58 -11.30 7.08 6.05
CA ALA A 58 -11.78 5.94 6.82
C ALA A 58 -11.55 4.66 6.02
N GLY A 59 -11.11 3.61 6.70
CA GLY A 59 -10.90 2.32 6.05
C GLY A 59 -11.20 1.19 7.01
N TYR A 60 -11.87 0.17 6.50
CA TYR A 60 -12.43 -0.92 7.28
C TYR A 60 -12.24 -2.24 6.53
N VAL A 61 -11.82 -3.27 7.26
CA VAL A 61 -11.85 -4.65 6.81
C VAL A 61 -12.64 -5.44 7.84
N GLY A 62 -13.81 -5.94 7.45
CA GLY A 62 -14.74 -6.55 8.39
C GLY A 62 -14.27 -7.89 8.91
N HIS A 63 -13.77 -8.74 8.03
CA HIS A 63 -13.30 -10.07 8.40
C HIS A 63 -12.06 -10.47 7.60
N LEU A 64 -11.05 -10.98 8.28
CA LEU A 64 -9.89 -11.63 7.71
C LEU A 64 -9.76 -12.99 8.38
N LYS A 65 -9.96 -14.06 7.61
CA LYS A 65 -9.72 -15.43 8.01
C LYS A 65 -8.55 -16.00 7.24
N LEU A 66 -7.65 -16.68 7.96
CA LEU A 66 -6.51 -17.37 7.40
C LEU A 66 -6.41 -18.75 8.05
N ASP A 67 -6.62 -19.79 7.25
CA ASP A 67 -6.53 -21.18 7.67
C ASP A 67 -5.21 -21.78 7.16
N ILE A 68 -4.35 -22.17 8.09
CA ILE A 68 -3.03 -22.75 7.83
C ILE A 68 -3.01 -24.18 8.37
N PRO A 69 -3.04 -25.21 7.50
CA PRO A 69 -3.01 -26.60 7.92
C PRO A 69 -1.58 -27.03 8.32
N TRP A 70 -1.11 -26.64 9.51
CA TRP A 70 0.26 -26.93 10.00
C TRP A 70 0.66 -28.39 9.87
N THR A 71 -0.26 -29.32 10.16
CA THR A 71 -0.01 -30.77 10.09
C THR A 71 0.23 -31.26 8.67
N ASN A 72 -0.29 -30.55 7.66
CA ASN A 72 -0.34 -30.96 6.26
C ASN A 72 0.07 -29.82 5.29
N LEU A 73 0.95 -28.91 5.69
CA LEU A 73 1.38 -27.75 4.87
C LEU A 73 1.87 -28.12 3.45
N PHE A 74 2.41 -29.32 3.31
CA PHE A 74 2.93 -29.83 2.04
C PHE A 74 1.93 -30.63 1.21
N SER A 75 0.68 -30.78 1.67
CA SER A 75 -0.38 -31.51 0.97
C SER A 75 -1.73 -30.79 0.93
N ALA A 76 -2.04 -29.96 1.92
CA ALA A 76 -3.28 -29.21 2.04
C ALA A 76 -3.13 -27.74 1.60
N ASP A 77 -4.25 -27.14 1.21
CA ASP A 77 -4.31 -25.76 0.72
C ASP A 77 -4.38 -24.75 1.87
N ILE A 78 -3.92 -23.53 1.60
CA ILE A 78 -3.96 -22.42 2.57
C ILE A 78 -5.04 -21.46 2.12
N ASP A 79 -6.09 -21.31 2.92
CA ASP A 79 -7.23 -20.50 2.58
C ASP A 79 -7.13 -19.12 3.23
N VAL A 80 -7.13 -18.08 2.41
CA VAL A 80 -7.17 -16.68 2.83
C VAL A 80 -8.51 -16.09 2.41
N ALA A 81 -9.37 -15.74 3.36
CA ALA A 81 -10.64 -15.09 3.11
C ALA A 81 -10.64 -13.68 3.72
N ILE A 82 -10.90 -12.68 2.88
CA ILE A 82 -11.07 -11.29 3.29
C ILE A 82 -12.48 -10.86 2.89
N GLU A 83 -13.25 -10.32 3.82
CA GLU A 83 -14.60 -9.84 3.55
C GLU A 83 -14.80 -8.40 4.04
N ASN A 84 -15.59 -7.64 3.27
CA ASN A 84 -16.01 -6.27 3.58
C ASN A 84 -14.81 -5.31 3.65
N VAL A 85 -14.17 -5.05 2.50
CA VAL A 85 -13.07 -4.11 2.37
C VAL A 85 -13.62 -2.77 1.89
N TYR A 86 -13.76 -1.82 2.81
CA TYR A 86 -14.33 -0.51 2.53
C TYR A 86 -13.30 0.59 2.77
N ILE A 87 -13.04 1.41 1.74
CA ILE A 87 -12.06 2.48 1.82
C ILE A 87 -12.71 3.77 1.33
N LEU A 88 -12.75 4.77 2.21
CA LEU A 88 -13.04 6.17 1.86
C LEU A 88 -11.72 6.94 1.80
N ALA A 89 -11.29 7.27 0.60
CA ALA A 89 -10.12 8.10 0.33
C ALA A 89 -10.53 9.54 0.04
N GLY A 90 -9.63 10.48 0.28
CA GLY A 90 -9.80 11.89 -0.09
C GLY A 90 -8.46 12.60 -0.22
N PRO A 91 -8.43 13.84 -0.73
CA PRO A 91 -7.19 14.57 -0.89
C PRO A 91 -6.56 14.90 0.48
N ILE A 92 -5.23 14.88 0.54
CA ILE A 92 -4.46 15.20 1.77
C ILE A 92 -4.70 16.66 2.18
N THR A 93 -5.05 17.53 1.22
CA THR A 93 -5.31 18.97 1.41
C THR A 93 -6.65 19.29 2.07
N ASP A 94 -7.56 18.32 2.21
CA ASP A 94 -8.92 18.50 2.75
C ASP A 94 -8.98 18.78 4.28
N ARG A 95 -7.84 18.90 4.96
CA ARG A 95 -7.76 19.18 6.40
C ARG A 95 -6.77 20.29 6.72
N GLN A 96 -6.86 20.84 7.94
CA GLN A 96 -5.87 21.81 8.41
C GLN A 96 -4.50 21.16 8.57
N TYR A 97 -3.46 21.97 8.40
CA TYR A 97 -2.08 21.51 8.55
C TYR A 97 -1.76 21.26 10.03
N GLU A 98 -1.53 19.99 10.36
CA GLU A 98 -1.05 19.55 11.67
C GLU A 98 0.38 19.04 11.54
N PRO A 99 1.37 19.68 12.19
CA PRO A 99 2.78 19.37 11.95
C PRO A 99 3.16 17.95 12.38
N GLU A 100 2.62 17.45 13.49
CA GLU A 100 2.94 16.12 14.02
C GLU A 100 2.40 15.02 13.11
N ARG A 101 1.13 15.13 12.71
CA ARG A 101 0.47 14.17 11.83
C ARG A 101 1.09 14.14 10.43
N GLU A 102 1.42 15.31 9.87
CA GLU A 102 2.09 15.38 8.57
C GLU A 102 3.49 14.76 8.63
N ARG A 103 4.23 15.02 9.72
CA ARG A 103 5.55 14.43 9.94
C ARG A 103 5.48 12.90 10.07
N GLN A 104 4.50 12.38 10.80
CA GLN A 104 4.25 10.94 10.90
C GLN A 104 3.91 10.33 9.53
N LEU A 105 3.00 10.96 8.79
CA LEU A 105 2.59 10.52 7.46
C LEU A 105 3.78 10.52 6.48
N GLN A 106 4.56 11.59 6.43
CA GLN A 106 5.75 11.70 5.58
C GLN A 106 6.80 10.65 5.94
N ASN A 107 7.05 10.43 7.24
CA ASN A 107 7.97 9.39 7.69
C ASN A 107 7.48 7.99 7.33
N ALA A 108 6.17 7.72 7.45
CA ALA A 108 5.58 6.44 7.09
C ALA A 108 5.70 6.17 5.57
N ILE A 109 5.27 7.11 4.74
CA ILE A 109 5.38 7.04 3.27
C ILE A 109 6.85 6.83 2.87
N LYS A 110 7.76 7.60 3.46
CA LYS A 110 9.19 7.51 3.20
C LYS A 110 9.76 6.14 3.53
N ARG A 111 9.36 5.54 4.65
CA ARG A 111 9.79 4.19 5.02
C ARG A 111 9.24 3.15 4.09
N GLN A 112 7.97 3.24 3.75
CA GLN A 112 7.36 2.33 2.79
C GLN A 112 8.08 2.40 1.43
N LEU A 113 8.45 3.60 0.99
CA LEU A 113 9.24 3.80 -0.22
C LEU A 113 10.66 3.25 -0.11
N LEU A 114 11.37 3.50 1.01
CA LEU A 114 12.70 2.94 1.25
C LEU A 114 12.66 1.41 1.23
N GLU A 115 11.68 0.82 1.92
CA GLU A 115 11.45 -0.61 1.90
C GLU A 115 11.14 -1.12 0.49
N ALA A 116 10.30 -0.44 -0.28
CA ALA A 116 10.00 -0.84 -1.65
C ALA A 116 11.23 -0.77 -2.58
N LEU A 117 12.09 0.24 -2.41
CA LEU A 117 13.29 0.44 -3.24
C LEU A 117 14.45 -0.49 -2.85
N GLU A 118 14.57 -0.85 -1.57
CA GLU A 118 15.58 -1.80 -1.11
C GLU A 118 15.20 -3.25 -1.35
N LYS A 119 13.89 -3.53 -1.39
CA LYS A 119 13.37 -4.85 -1.73
C LYS A 119 13.44 -5.07 -3.23
N THR A 120 14.50 -5.75 -3.67
CA THR A 120 14.30 -6.85 -4.62
C THR A 120 13.48 -7.91 -3.88
N PRO A 121 12.32 -8.37 -4.42
CA PRO A 121 11.36 -9.19 -3.68
C PRO A 121 11.89 -10.52 -3.09
N PHE A 122 13.16 -10.87 -3.36
CA PHE A 122 13.81 -12.11 -2.95
C PHE A 122 15.07 -11.94 -2.08
N GLN A 123 15.56 -10.72 -1.81
CA GLN A 123 16.89 -10.54 -1.19
C GLN A 123 16.87 -10.39 0.33
N ASP A 124 15.80 -9.83 0.91
CA ASP A 124 15.53 -9.82 2.37
C ASP A 124 15.16 -11.21 2.92
N VAL A 125 14.65 -12.06 2.03
CA VAL A 125 14.36 -13.46 2.32
C VAL A 125 15.68 -14.23 2.39
N ALA A 126 16.58 -14.03 1.43
CA ALA A 126 17.86 -14.72 1.34
C ALA A 126 18.79 -14.46 2.55
N SER A 127 18.76 -13.25 3.13
CA SER A 127 19.61 -12.90 4.28
C SER A 127 19.13 -13.50 5.61
N LYS A 128 17.84 -13.83 5.75
CA LYS A 128 17.33 -14.67 6.85
C LYS A 128 17.41 -16.16 6.55
N ALA A 129 17.70 -16.50 5.30
CA ALA A 129 17.91 -17.86 4.84
C ALA A 129 19.37 -18.33 5.05
N ASP A 130 20.25 -17.52 5.64
CA ASP A 130 21.64 -17.88 5.91
C ASP A 130 21.80 -19.06 6.89
N GLU A 131 20.76 -19.43 7.64
CA GLU A 131 20.75 -20.66 8.44
C GLU A 131 20.31 -21.91 7.65
N ASP A 132 19.44 -21.77 6.62
CA ASP A 132 19.02 -22.87 5.71
C ASP A 132 18.26 -22.33 4.46
N PRO A 133 18.94 -21.95 3.35
CA PRO A 133 18.34 -21.23 2.23
C PRO A 133 17.43 -22.10 1.38
N THR A 134 17.77 -23.38 1.28
CA THR A 134 17.04 -24.36 0.49
C THR A 134 15.70 -24.75 1.12
N LEU A 135 15.56 -24.67 2.45
CA LEU A 135 14.29 -24.94 3.12
C LEU A 135 13.34 -23.74 2.97
N PHE A 136 13.83 -22.52 3.15
CA PHE A 136 13.02 -21.31 3.05
C PHE A 136 12.47 -21.07 1.64
N GLU A 137 13.30 -21.24 0.61
CA GLU A 137 12.87 -21.11 -0.78
C GLU A 137 11.81 -22.17 -1.12
N LYS A 138 12.01 -23.42 -0.69
CA LYS A 138 11.02 -24.48 -0.87
C LYS A 138 9.72 -24.19 -0.13
N LEU A 139 9.78 -23.63 1.08
CA LEU A 139 8.60 -23.27 1.85
C LEU A 139 7.82 -22.14 1.20
N THR A 140 8.49 -21.05 0.85
CA THR A 140 7.82 -19.91 0.19
C THR A 140 7.22 -20.30 -1.16
N GLN A 141 7.93 -21.10 -1.96
CA GLN A 141 7.37 -21.65 -3.19
C GLN A 141 6.17 -22.55 -2.90
N ASN A 142 6.25 -23.46 -1.93
CA ASN A 142 5.14 -24.35 -1.58
C ASN A 142 3.92 -23.59 -1.01
N LEU A 143 4.15 -22.56 -0.19
CA LEU A 143 3.10 -21.69 0.33
C LEU A 143 2.42 -20.95 -0.83
N ILE A 144 3.19 -20.27 -1.68
CA ILE A 144 2.64 -19.54 -2.84
C ILE A 144 1.87 -20.46 -3.78
N ASN A 145 2.33 -21.70 -3.97
CA ASN A 145 1.66 -22.68 -4.83
C ASN A 145 0.28 -23.08 -4.32
N ARG A 146 0.06 -23.07 -3.00
CA ARG A 146 -1.16 -23.57 -2.36
C ARG A 146 -2.05 -22.52 -1.73
N ILE A 147 -1.62 -21.26 -1.73
CA ILE A 147 -2.46 -20.15 -1.29
C ILE A 147 -3.64 -19.99 -2.25
N GLN A 148 -4.84 -20.15 -1.68
CA GLN A 148 -6.11 -19.74 -2.24
C GLN A 148 -6.53 -18.43 -1.58
N VAL A 149 -6.99 -17.47 -2.37
CA VAL A 149 -7.41 -16.15 -1.87
C VAL A 149 -8.82 -15.86 -2.33
N SER A 150 -9.69 -15.51 -1.40
CA SER A 150 -11.03 -15.01 -1.67
C SER A 150 -11.18 -13.64 -1.02
N ILE A 151 -11.42 -12.60 -1.81
CA ILE A 151 -11.72 -11.26 -1.31
C ILE A 151 -13.13 -10.89 -1.75
N ARG A 152 -14.00 -10.52 -0.81
CA ARG A 152 -15.41 -10.19 -1.07
C ARG A 152 -15.80 -8.81 -0.58
N HIS A 153 -16.75 -8.21 -1.28
CA HIS A 153 -17.33 -6.90 -0.99
C HIS A 153 -16.26 -5.82 -0.83
N ILE A 154 -15.60 -5.48 -1.94
CA ILE A 154 -14.61 -4.42 -2.01
C ILE A 154 -15.27 -3.17 -2.56
N HIS A 155 -15.13 -2.06 -1.84
CA HIS A 155 -15.52 -0.74 -2.33
C HIS A 155 -14.48 0.29 -1.92
N VAL A 156 -13.74 0.80 -2.91
CA VAL A 156 -12.82 1.93 -2.74
C VAL A 156 -13.47 3.15 -3.35
N ARG A 157 -13.79 4.14 -2.53
CA ARG A 157 -14.42 5.40 -2.93
C ARG A 157 -13.50 6.57 -2.61
N TYR A 158 -13.31 7.44 -3.57
CA TYR A 158 -12.59 8.70 -3.46
C TYR A 158 -13.60 9.85 -3.50
N GLU A 159 -13.58 10.71 -2.47
CA GLU A 159 -14.37 11.94 -2.42
C GLU A 159 -13.45 13.17 -2.48
N ASP A 160 -13.76 14.10 -3.37
CA ASP A 160 -12.98 15.32 -3.56
C ASP A 160 -13.84 16.57 -3.44
N THR A 161 -13.48 17.44 -2.50
CA THR A 161 -14.09 18.76 -2.28
C THR A 161 -13.08 19.90 -2.43
N VAL A 162 -11.84 19.59 -2.82
CA VAL A 162 -10.73 20.54 -2.89
C VAL A 162 -10.45 20.95 -4.34
N THR A 163 -10.52 20.01 -5.27
CA THR A 163 -10.23 20.26 -6.70
C THR A 163 -11.19 21.28 -7.31
N ASN A 164 -12.49 21.13 -7.03
CA ASN A 164 -13.51 22.10 -7.39
C ASN A 164 -14.45 22.34 -6.19
N PRO A 165 -14.25 23.42 -5.41
CA PRO A 165 -15.04 23.68 -4.21
C PRO A 165 -16.55 23.81 -4.46
N ASP A 166 -16.95 24.32 -5.63
CA ASP A 166 -18.36 24.52 -5.99
C ASP A 166 -19.03 23.24 -6.50
N HIS A 167 -18.23 22.28 -6.99
CA HIS A 167 -18.69 21.00 -7.50
C HIS A 167 -17.87 19.83 -6.95
N PRO A 168 -18.15 19.41 -5.70
CA PRO A 168 -17.62 18.17 -5.15
C PRO A 168 -18.03 16.99 -6.04
N PHE A 169 -17.14 16.01 -6.16
CA PHE A 169 -17.41 14.80 -6.93
C PHE A 169 -16.91 13.57 -6.16
N ALA A 170 -17.36 12.39 -6.60
CA ALA A 170 -16.78 11.15 -6.12
C ALA A 170 -16.62 10.14 -7.25
N CYS A 171 -15.59 9.33 -7.12
CA CYS A 171 -15.37 8.19 -8.00
C CYS A 171 -14.95 6.99 -7.18
N GLY A 172 -15.13 5.80 -7.73
CA GLY A 172 -14.81 4.60 -6.99
C GLY A 172 -14.68 3.37 -7.86
N VAL A 173 -14.08 2.36 -7.25
CA VAL A 173 -13.99 1.02 -7.80
C VAL A 173 -14.74 0.10 -6.86
N MET A 174 -15.62 -0.71 -7.42
CA MET A 174 -16.36 -1.73 -6.70
C MET A 174 -16.03 -3.09 -7.29
N LEU A 175 -16.00 -4.08 -6.41
CA LEU A 175 -15.74 -5.45 -6.80
C LEU A 175 -16.43 -6.37 -5.81
N LYS A 176 -17.38 -7.16 -6.31
CA LYS A 176 -18.13 -8.09 -5.46
C LYS A 176 -17.24 -9.21 -4.96
N GLN A 177 -16.44 -9.78 -5.85
CA GLN A 177 -15.57 -10.89 -5.48
C GLN A 177 -14.30 -11.00 -6.34
N ILE A 178 -13.18 -11.30 -5.69
CA ILE A 178 -11.95 -11.84 -6.29
C ILE A 178 -11.74 -13.24 -5.75
N LEU A 179 -11.54 -14.21 -6.62
CA LEU A 179 -11.14 -15.56 -6.28
C LEU A 179 -9.84 -15.92 -7.00
N LEU A 180 -8.84 -16.34 -6.26
CA LEU A 180 -7.62 -16.94 -6.76
C LEU A 180 -7.54 -18.36 -6.22
N CYS A 181 -7.69 -19.35 -7.08
CA CYS A 181 -7.64 -20.76 -6.72
C CYS A 181 -6.53 -21.47 -7.50
N SER A 182 -5.87 -22.45 -6.88
CA SER A 182 -5.00 -23.37 -7.60
C SER A 182 -5.83 -24.45 -8.30
N THR A 183 -5.50 -24.76 -9.55
CA THR A 183 -6.26 -25.72 -10.38
C THR A 183 -5.35 -26.81 -10.94
N ASP A 184 -5.97 -27.82 -11.54
CA ASP A 184 -5.25 -28.78 -12.38
C ASP A 184 -5.06 -28.27 -13.82
N ALA A 185 -4.44 -29.10 -14.67
CA ALA A 185 -4.25 -28.82 -16.10
C ALA A 185 -5.58 -28.73 -16.89
N LYS A 186 -6.70 -29.20 -16.32
CA LYS A 186 -8.05 -29.11 -16.89
C LYS A 186 -8.85 -27.92 -16.33
N TRP A 187 -8.23 -27.09 -15.48
CA TRP A 187 -8.85 -25.94 -14.82
C TRP A 187 -9.97 -26.30 -13.84
N GLU A 188 -9.97 -27.53 -13.31
CA GLU A 188 -10.85 -27.90 -12.21
C GLU A 188 -10.24 -27.47 -10.87
N PRO A 189 -11.04 -26.87 -9.95
CA PRO A 189 -10.61 -26.56 -8.60
C PRO A 189 -10.54 -27.87 -7.79
N LYS A 190 -9.38 -28.53 -7.82
CA LYS A 190 -9.05 -29.66 -6.96
C LYS A 190 -7.62 -29.49 -6.44
N GLY A 191 -7.43 -29.71 -5.14
CA GLY A 191 -6.15 -29.59 -4.43
C GLY A 191 -5.05 -30.58 -4.83
N SER A 192 -5.16 -31.23 -5.99
CA SER A 192 -4.13 -32.14 -6.49
C SER A 192 -4.18 -32.31 -8.00
N CYS A 193 -3.09 -31.96 -8.70
CA CYS A 193 -2.55 -32.64 -9.89
C CYS A 193 -1.16 -32.02 -10.26
N THR A 194 -0.03 -32.72 -10.08
CA THR A 194 0.67 -33.66 -11.02
C THR A 194 1.49 -33.05 -12.16
N SER A 195 2.10 -31.87 -11.96
CA SER A 195 3.38 -31.57 -12.61
C SER A 195 4.29 -30.78 -11.66
N PRO A 196 5.51 -31.26 -11.33
CA PRO A 196 6.38 -30.59 -10.36
C PRO A 196 6.81 -29.17 -10.81
N ASN A 197 6.74 -28.91 -12.13
CA ASN A 197 7.39 -27.76 -12.74
C ASN A 197 6.42 -26.74 -13.35
N MET A 198 5.10 -26.99 -13.29
CA MET A 198 4.08 -26.12 -13.87
C MET A 198 2.90 -25.99 -12.92
N LEU A 199 2.59 -24.75 -12.54
CA LEU A 199 1.54 -24.38 -11.60
C LEU A 199 0.39 -23.73 -12.36
N HIS A 200 -0.82 -24.26 -12.20
CA HIS A 200 -2.02 -23.68 -12.76
C HIS A 200 -2.78 -22.90 -11.68
N LYS A 201 -3.03 -21.62 -11.92
CA LYS A 201 -3.86 -20.78 -11.07
C LYS A 201 -5.01 -20.19 -11.87
N LEU A 202 -6.16 -20.14 -11.25
CA LEU A 202 -7.37 -19.56 -11.80
C LEU A 202 -7.75 -18.33 -10.99
N LEU A 203 -7.75 -17.18 -11.65
CA LEU A 203 -8.26 -15.92 -11.13
C LEU A 203 -9.67 -15.70 -11.69
N LYS A 204 -10.63 -15.42 -10.82
CA LYS A 204 -11.97 -14.96 -11.19
C LYS A 204 -12.23 -13.63 -10.50
N LEU A 205 -12.83 -12.72 -11.26
CA LEU A 205 -13.26 -11.40 -10.84
C LEU A 205 -14.74 -11.32 -11.18
N ASP A 206 -15.57 -11.14 -10.16
CA ASP A 206 -17.00 -11.01 -10.33
C ASP A 206 -17.41 -9.57 -10.02
N ASP A 207 -18.12 -8.97 -10.96
CA ASP A 207 -18.74 -7.64 -10.82
C ASP A 207 -17.71 -6.54 -10.52
N LEU A 208 -16.71 -6.42 -11.40
CA LEU A 208 -15.78 -5.31 -11.40
C LEU A 208 -16.45 -4.11 -12.06
N SER A 209 -16.61 -3.02 -11.32
CA SER A 209 -17.17 -1.79 -11.86
C SER A 209 -16.38 -0.56 -11.41
N VAL A 210 -16.40 0.46 -12.27
CA VAL A 210 -15.75 1.75 -12.02
C VAL A 210 -16.76 2.83 -12.29
N TYR A 211 -17.01 3.69 -11.31
CA TYR A 211 -17.97 4.78 -11.43
C TYR A 211 -17.33 6.13 -11.13
N TRP A 212 -17.95 7.16 -11.69
CA TRP A 212 -17.57 8.54 -11.45
C TRP A 212 -18.81 9.44 -11.50
N ASN A 213 -19.30 9.84 -10.33
CA ASN A 213 -20.37 10.82 -10.18
C ASN A 213 -19.78 12.23 -10.32
N PRO A 214 -20.10 12.99 -11.38
CA PRO A 214 -19.46 14.27 -11.66
C PRO A 214 -19.79 15.39 -10.67
N TYR A 215 -20.91 15.25 -9.96
CA TYR A 215 -21.36 16.20 -8.94
C TYR A 215 -22.07 15.44 -7.84
N ILE A 216 -21.72 15.75 -6.59
CA ILE A 216 -22.38 15.22 -5.40
C ILE A 216 -22.66 16.40 -4.44
N PRO A 217 -23.91 16.57 -3.97
CA PRO A 217 -24.21 17.54 -2.93
C PRO A 217 -23.41 17.26 -1.65
N GLU A 218 -22.95 18.29 -0.95
CA GLU A 218 -22.13 18.10 0.26
C GLU A 218 -22.78 17.22 1.34
N GLN A 219 -24.12 17.27 1.43
CA GLN A 219 -24.92 16.44 2.33
C GLN A 219 -24.86 14.93 2.02
N HIS A 220 -24.55 14.56 0.77
CA HIS A 220 -24.46 13.17 0.31
C HIS A 220 -23.01 12.64 0.35
N LEU A 221 -22.04 13.45 0.80
CA LEU A 221 -20.67 12.99 1.04
C LEU A 221 -20.63 12.09 2.28
N LEU A 222 -19.96 10.94 2.15
CA LEU A 222 -19.81 9.99 3.26
C LEU A 222 -18.98 10.55 4.41
N ARG A 223 -18.13 11.56 4.14
CA ARG A 223 -17.39 12.26 5.20
C ARG A 223 -18.29 12.77 6.35
N SER A 224 -19.53 13.15 6.04
CA SER A 224 -20.51 13.65 7.01
C SER A 224 -20.98 12.57 8.00
N ARG A 225 -20.89 11.29 7.61
CA ARG A 225 -21.32 10.15 8.39
C ARG A 225 -20.17 9.41 9.06
N LEU A 226 -18.92 9.86 8.99
CA LEU A 226 -17.79 9.11 9.55
C LEU A 226 -17.90 8.82 11.05
N ASN A 227 -18.58 9.69 11.81
CA ASN A 227 -18.82 9.50 13.24
C ASN A 227 -19.86 8.43 13.56
N THR A 228 -20.66 8.03 12.56
CA THR A 228 -21.67 6.97 12.69
C THR A 228 -21.23 5.84 11.78
N ASP A 229 -21.16 4.63 12.29
CA ASP A 229 -20.76 3.44 11.52
C ASP A 229 -21.61 3.16 10.25
N GLY A 230 -22.64 3.96 10.00
CA GLY A 230 -23.48 3.96 8.81
C GLY A 230 -22.73 4.11 7.47
N TRP A 231 -21.56 4.76 7.41
CA TRP A 231 -20.80 4.84 6.15
C TRP A 231 -20.41 3.44 5.62
N ARG A 232 -20.13 2.48 6.53
CA ARG A 232 -19.81 1.09 6.17
C ARG A 232 -21.02 0.39 5.56
N ASN A 233 -22.19 0.59 6.16
CA ASN A 233 -23.44 0.01 5.67
C ASN A 233 -23.81 0.57 4.29
N LEU A 234 -23.59 1.86 4.07
CA LEU A 234 -23.81 2.50 2.77
C LEU A 234 -22.89 1.91 1.70
N LEU A 235 -21.59 1.80 1.96
CA LEU A 235 -20.65 1.20 1.01
C LEU A 235 -20.97 -0.27 0.74
N ARG A 236 -21.36 -1.04 1.77
CA ARG A 236 -21.82 -2.42 1.60
C ARG A 236 -23.03 -2.51 0.67
N MET A 237 -24.08 -1.74 0.97
CA MET A 237 -25.32 -1.77 0.20
C MET A 237 -25.11 -1.31 -1.24
N SER A 238 -24.25 -0.33 -1.44
CA SER A 238 -23.98 0.25 -2.76
C SER A 238 -23.35 -0.71 -3.76
N ILE A 239 -22.72 -1.80 -3.30
CA ILE A 239 -22.18 -2.83 -4.20
C ILE A 239 -23.32 -3.56 -4.93
N ASP A 240 -24.44 -3.81 -4.25
CA ASP A 240 -25.59 -4.47 -4.86
C ASP A 240 -26.62 -3.46 -5.42
N SER A 241 -26.82 -2.32 -4.75
CA SER A 241 -27.82 -1.32 -5.14
C SER A 241 -27.33 -0.32 -6.19
N HIS A 242 -26.01 -0.24 -6.42
CA HIS A 242 -25.37 0.74 -7.31
C HIS A 242 -25.78 2.19 -7.05
N ASN A 243 -26.06 2.53 -5.78
CA ASN A 243 -26.43 3.86 -5.35
C ASN A 243 -25.95 4.18 -3.93
N ILE A 244 -25.81 5.47 -3.63
CA ILE A 244 -25.53 5.98 -2.28
C ILE A 244 -26.42 7.21 -2.05
N PHE A 245 -27.15 7.25 -0.93
CA PHE A 245 -28.08 8.34 -0.59
C PHE A 245 -29.04 8.70 -1.73
N GLU A 246 -29.59 7.70 -2.41
CA GLU A 246 -30.54 7.87 -3.54
C GLU A 246 -29.91 8.45 -4.82
N GLU A 247 -28.59 8.69 -4.85
CA GLU A 247 -27.82 9.00 -6.06
C GLU A 247 -27.32 7.71 -6.70
N GLU A 248 -27.75 7.44 -7.93
CA GLU A 248 -27.24 6.33 -8.73
C GLU A 248 -25.79 6.58 -9.18
N PHE A 249 -25.04 5.50 -9.40
CA PHE A 249 -23.68 5.61 -9.89
C PHE A 249 -23.63 5.82 -11.40
N ASP A 250 -22.90 6.87 -11.80
CA ASP A 250 -22.55 7.09 -13.20
C ASP A 250 -21.34 6.22 -13.55
N PHE A 251 -21.58 5.04 -14.14
CA PHE A 251 -20.52 4.10 -14.50
C PHE A 251 -19.65 4.62 -15.66
N ILE A 252 -18.34 4.44 -15.50
CA ILE A 252 -17.36 4.49 -16.60
C ILE A 252 -17.18 3.09 -17.18
N ILE A 253 -17.13 2.10 -16.29
CA ILE A 253 -17.09 0.67 -16.61
C ILE A 253 -18.23 0.04 -15.83
N GLU A 254 -19.21 -0.51 -16.55
CA GLU A 254 -20.30 -1.28 -15.95
C GLU A 254 -19.77 -2.56 -15.27
N PRO A 255 -20.53 -3.18 -14.36
CA PRO A 255 -20.25 -4.51 -13.83
C PRO A 255 -19.79 -5.54 -14.87
N VAL A 256 -18.49 -5.89 -14.84
CA VAL A 256 -17.91 -6.90 -15.74
C VAL A 256 -17.39 -8.09 -14.93
N ALA A 257 -17.69 -9.31 -15.38
CA ALA A 257 -16.99 -10.50 -14.92
C ALA A 257 -15.79 -10.82 -15.82
N ALA A 258 -14.69 -11.23 -15.17
CA ALA A 258 -13.46 -11.62 -15.85
C ALA A 258 -12.84 -12.87 -15.22
N GLN A 259 -12.30 -13.72 -16.07
CA GLN A 259 -11.58 -14.93 -15.68
C GLN A 259 -10.19 -14.90 -16.31
N ALA A 260 -9.15 -15.17 -15.52
CA ALA A 260 -7.79 -15.35 -16.01
C ALA A 260 -7.23 -16.71 -15.61
N ARG A 261 -6.72 -17.44 -16.59
CA ARG A 261 -6.05 -18.72 -16.46
C ARG A 261 -4.54 -18.49 -16.51
N LEU A 262 -3.87 -18.74 -15.40
CA LEU A 262 -2.45 -18.48 -15.22
C LEU A 262 -1.70 -19.81 -15.18
N ILE A 263 -0.62 -19.91 -15.95
CA ILE A 263 0.33 -21.01 -15.92
C ILE A 263 1.69 -20.44 -15.53
N VAL A 264 2.21 -20.86 -14.39
CA VAL A 264 3.52 -20.42 -13.88
C VAL A 264 4.49 -21.59 -13.98
N CYS A 265 5.53 -21.43 -14.79
CA CYS A 265 6.60 -22.41 -14.93
C CYS A 265 7.68 -22.13 -13.87
N THR A 266 8.00 -23.12 -13.05
CA THR A 266 9.04 -23.03 -12.01
C THR A 266 10.40 -23.54 -12.48
N GLU A 267 10.49 -24.13 -13.67
CA GLU A 267 11.75 -24.51 -14.32
C GLU A 267 12.59 -23.29 -14.73
N ASN A 268 13.89 -23.35 -14.46
CA ASN A 268 14.86 -22.32 -14.83
C ASN A 268 15.37 -22.47 -16.29
N GLY A 269 14.50 -22.88 -17.21
CA GLY A 269 14.81 -23.02 -18.63
C GLY A 269 14.40 -21.78 -19.44
N PHE A 270 15.18 -21.43 -20.47
CA PHE A 270 14.83 -20.35 -21.41
C PHE A 270 13.89 -20.81 -22.55
N THR A 271 13.41 -22.04 -22.50
CA THR A 271 12.60 -22.66 -23.56
C THR A 271 11.11 -22.34 -23.45
N LEU A 272 10.62 -22.06 -22.24
CA LEU A 272 9.20 -21.77 -21.97
C LEU A 272 9.06 -20.40 -21.29
N PRO A 273 7.96 -19.66 -21.55
CA PRO A 273 7.67 -18.45 -20.81
C PRO A 273 7.43 -18.81 -19.33
N ARG A 274 8.00 -18.01 -18.43
CA ARG A 274 7.87 -18.22 -16.97
C ARG A 274 6.43 -18.06 -16.49
N VAL A 275 5.68 -17.16 -17.13
CA VAL A 275 4.27 -16.92 -16.85
C VAL A 275 3.54 -16.84 -18.18
N PHE A 276 2.50 -17.66 -18.32
CA PHE A 276 1.53 -17.59 -19.40
C PHE A 276 0.17 -17.24 -18.79
N ALA A 277 -0.54 -16.30 -19.39
CA ALA A 277 -1.82 -15.82 -18.89
C ALA A 277 -2.81 -15.74 -20.04
N ASP A 278 -3.95 -16.41 -19.87
CA ASP A 278 -5.07 -16.42 -20.80
C ASP A 278 -6.27 -15.74 -20.14
N PHE A 279 -6.82 -14.71 -20.77
CA PHE A 279 -7.87 -13.87 -20.20
C PHE A 279 -9.16 -14.06 -20.98
N THR A 280 -10.22 -14.37 -20.26
CA THR A 280 -11.60 -14.42 -20.77
C THR A 280 -12.38 -13.37 -20.03
N ILE A 281 -12.78 -12.31 -20.74
CA ILE A 281 -13.52 -11.19 -20.16
C ILE A 281 -14.86 -11.12 -20.89
N GLU A 282 -15.93 -10.84 -20.16
CA GLU A 282 -17.22 -10.50 -20.76
C GLU A 282 -17.11 -9.18 -21.55
N GLU A 283 -18.14 -8.84 -22.32
CA GLU A 283 -18.14 -7.60 -23.10
C GLU A 283 -17.90 -6.39 -22.18
N ILE A 284 -16.88 -5.59 -22.49
CA ILE A 284 -16.53 -4.40 -21.72
C ILE A 284 -17.01 -3.18 -22.49
N GLU A 285 -18.00 -2.50 -21.95
CA GLU A 285 -18.38 -1.17 -22.40
C GLU A 285 -17.72 -0.11 -21.53
N VAL A 286 -16.98 0.80 -22.17
CA VAL A 286 -16.34 1.94 -21.49
C VAL A 286 -16.95 3.22 -22.01
N LEU A 287 -17.74 3.88 -21.18
CA LEU A 287 -18.45 5.11 -21.52
C LEU A 287 -17.96 6.23 -20.62
N LEU A 288 -17.47 7.33 -21.22
CA LEU A 288 -17.01 8.48 -20.47
C LEU A 288 -17.80 9.71 -20.88
N SER A 289 -18.59 10.25 -19.96
CA SER A 289 -19.33 11.48 -20.18
C SER A 289 -18.38 12.68 -20.26
N ARG A 290 -18.83 13.76 -20.93
CA ARG A 290 -18.06 15.00 -21.02
C ARG A 290 -17.71 15.56 -19.63
N GLN A 291 -18.62 15.48 -18.67
CA GLN A 291 -18.39 15.99 -17.31
C GLN A 291 -17.34 15.14 -16.57
N GLN A 292 -17.43 13.80 -16.68
CA GLN A 292 -16.42 12.90 -16.10
C GLN A 292 -15.03 13.17 -16.69
N PHE A 293 -14.94 13.35 -18.01
CA PHE A 293 -13.67 13.66 -18.68
C PHE A 293 -13.05 14.98 -18.19
N LEU A 294 -13.85 16.04 -18.07
CA LEU A 294 -13.37 17.33 -17.57
C LEU A 294 -12.95 17.26 -16.09
N ASN A 295 -13.69 16.53 -15.27
CA ASN A 295 -13.34 16.31 -13.87
C ASN A 295 -12.04 15.52 -13.73
N LEU A 296 -11.82 14.50 -14.57
CA LEU A 296 -10.57 13.74 -14.60
C LEU A 296 -9.36 14.62 -14.93
N LEU A 297 -9.48 15.50 -15.94
CA LEU A 297 -8.42 16.45 -16.28
C LEU A 297 -8.15 17.43 -15.12
N THR A 298 -9.20 17.97 -14.50
CA THR A 298 -9.09 18.91 -13.38
C THR A 298 -8.46 18.22 -12.16
N LEU A 299 -8.82 16.97 -11.90
CA LEU A 299 -8.24 16.16 -10.83
C LEU A 299 -6.75 15.90 -11.08
N HIS A 300 -6.37 15.56 -12.31
CA HIS A 300 -4.96 15.37 -12.67
C HIS A 300 -4.14 16.63 -12.39
N ASP A 301 -4.62 17.80 -12.81
CA ASP A 301 -3.93 19.07 -12.59
C ASP A 301 -3.88 19.44 -11.10
N SER A 302 -4.97 19.19 -10.38
CA SER A 302 -5.05 19.34 -8.93
C SER A 302 -4.05 18.44 -8.20
N PHE A 303 -3.89 17.19 -8.61
CA PHE A 303 -2.88 16.28 -8.04
C PHE A 303 -1.45 16.78 -8.27
N GLN A 304 -1.14 17.34 -9.45
CA GLN A 304 0.17 17.97 -9.68
C GLN A 304 0.38 19.15 -8.73
N MET A 305 -0.64 20.02 -8.57
CA MET A 305 -0.58 21.15 -7.66
C MET A 305 -0.44 20.72 -6.20
N MET A 306 -1.20 19.71 -5.75
CA MET A 306 -1.10 19.16 -4.39
C MET A 306 0.30 18.63 -4.11
N ARG A 307 0.91 17.92 -5.06
CA ARG A 307 2.27 17.39 -4.92
C ARG A 307 3.32 18.49 -4.76
N ILE A 308 3.20 19.58 -5.51
CA ILE A 308 4.06 20.76 -5.36
C ILE A 308 3.79 21.43 -4.02
N ASN A 309 2.51 21.65 -3.68
CA ASN A 309 2.08 22.36 -2.49
C ASN A 309 2.43 21.63 -1.19
N GLN A 310 2.52 20.30 -1.20
CA GLN A 310 2.84 19.51 0.00
C GLN A 310 4.13 19.98 0.68
N ARG A 311 5.16 20.32 -0.12
CA ARG A 311 6.45 20.83 0.39
C ARG A 311 6.30 22.18 1.10
N TYR A 312 5.42 23.04 0.60
CA TYR A 312 5.25 24.42 1.06
C TYR A 312 4.13 24.58 2.08
N ARG A 313 3.28 23.57 2.29
CA ARG A 313 2.07 23.64 3.11
C ARG A 313 2.33 24.10 4.55
N LYS A 314 3.48 23.75 5.12
CA LYS A 314 3.93 24.18 6.45
C LYS A 314 4.01 25.71 6.64
N TYR A 315 4.15 26.45 5.55
CA TYR A 315 4.26 27.92 5.57
C TYR A 315 2.92 28.61 5.24
N HIS A 316 1.89 27.84 4.87
CA HIS A 316 0.64 28.38 4.35
C HIS A 316 -0.08 29.24 5.41
N PRO A 317 -0.53 30.46 5.07
CA PRO A 317 -1.01 31.43 6.06
C PRO A 317 -2.43 31.18 6.58
N ASN A 318 -3.13 30.14 6.09
CA ASN A 318 -4.50 29.72 6.50
C ASN A 318 -5.56 30.84 6.53
N VAL A 319 -5.30 31.96 5.86
CA VAL A 319 -6.21 33.10 5.74
C VAL A 319 -6.43 33.43 4.26
N PRO A 320 -7.63 33.86 3.85
CA PRO A 320 -7.87 34.26 2.47
C PRO A 320 -6.95 35.41 2.05
N LEU A 321 -6.52 35.40 0.79
CA LEU A 321 -5.64 36.43 0.21
C LEU A 321 -6.17 37.85 0.41
N LYS A 322 -7.50 38.02 0.29
CA LYS A 322 -8.18 39.30 0.46
C LYS A 322 -8.09 39.85 1.90
N VAL A 323 -7.90 39.00 2.90
CA VAL A 323 -7.87 39.40 4.32
C VAL A 323 -6.48 39.89 4.72
N SER A 324 -5.41 39.18 4.31
CA SER A 324 -4.03 39.58 4.63
C SER A 324 -3.06 39.32 3.49
N PRO A 325 -2.94 40.22 2.51
CA PRO A 325 -1.96 40.09 1.43
C PRO A 325 -0.51 40.01 1.95
N ARG A 326 -0.23 40.66 3.08
CA ARG A 326 1.10 40.63 3.72
C ARG A 326 1.50 39.21 4.15
N SER A 327 0.57 38.44 4.73
CA SER A 327 0.86 37.06 5.15
C SER A 327 1.20 36.17 3.95
N TRP A 328 0.57 36.41 2.80
CA TRP A 328 0.86 35.69 1.55
C TRP A 328 2.22 36.05 0.95
N TRP A 329 2.66 37.32 1.05
CA TRP A 329 4.03 37.70 0.68
C TRP A 329 5.07 37.09 1.61
N ILE A 330 4.81 37.05 2.92
CA ILE A 330 5.69 36.37 3.89
C ILE A 330 5.77 34.87 3.58
N TYR A 331 4.64 34.25 3.24
CA TYR A 331 4.59 32.87 2.78
C TYR A 331 5.47 32.64 1.55
N ALA A 332 5.28 33.43 0.49
CA ALA A 332 6.05 33.29 -0.75
C ALA A 332 7.55 33.49 -0.51
N TYR A 333 7.93 34.52 0.26
CA TYR A 333 9.32 34.76 0.66
C TYR A 333 9.90 33.58 1.44
N THR A 334 9.18 33.10 2.45
CA THR A 334 9.65 32.01 3.32
C THR A 334 9.78 30.70 2.55
N ALA A 335 8.82 30.39 1.67
CA ALA A 335 8.85 29.21 0.82
C ALA A 335 10.11 29.17 -0.07
N VAL A 336 10.43 30.28 -0.76
CA VAL A 336 11.64 30.36 -1.60
C VAL A 336 12.91 30.33 -0.75
N LEU A 337 12.93 31.11 0.33
CA LEU A 337 14.11 31.23 1.18
C LEU A 337 14.47 29.89 1.85
N GLU A 338 13.49 29.18 2.40
CA GLU A 338 13.72 27.93 3.12
C GLU A 338 13.93 26.71 2.23
N GLU A 339 13.28 26.65 1.06
CA GLU A 339 13.32 25.48 0.20
C GLU A 339 14.33 25.57 -0.94
N VAL A 340 14.69 26.78 -1.36
CA VAL A 340 15.55 27.01 -2.53
C VAL A 340 16.90 27.62 -2.15
N ILE A 341 16.94 28.55 -1.18
CA ILE A 341 18.17 29.31 -0.88
C ILE A 341 18.93 28.73 0.32
N ARG A 342 18.30 28.70 1.50
CA ARG A 342 18.92 28.27 2.76
C ARG A 342 19.47 26.84 2.75
N PRO A 343 18.89 25.84 2.05
CA PRO A 343 19.45 24.49 1.99
C PRO A 343 20.88 24.46 1.42
N PHE A 344 21.23 25.42 0.56
CA PHE A 344 22.56 25.55 -0.02
C PHE A 344 23.48 26.50 0.75
N SER A 345 23.08 26.95 1.94
CA SER A 345 24.00 27.68 2.82
C SER A 345 25.11 26.75 3.30
N TRP A 346 26.32 27.28 3.45
CA TRP A 346 27.46 26.48 3.89
C TRP A 346 27.22 25.80 5.24
N GLU A 347 26.51 26.47 6.16
CA GLU A 347 26.14 25.92 7.46
C GLU A 347 25.24 24.68 7.32
N ARG A 348 24.16 24.77 6.52
CA ARG A 348 23.25 23.63 6.29
C ARG A 348 23.92 22.50 5.51
N ILE A 349 24.76 22.82 4.53
CA ILE A 349 25.55 21.82 3.79
C ILE A 349 26.50 21.09 4.74
N LYS A 350 27.20 21.82 5.61
CA LYS A 350 28.12 21.25 6.60
C LYS A 350 27.38 20.35 7.58
N GLU A 351 26.24 20.80 8.09
CA GLU A 351 25.39 20.03 9.00
C GLU A 351 24.82 18.77 8.32
N HIS A 352 24.28 18.91 7.11
CA HIS A 352 23.76 17.79 6.33
C HIS A 352 24.86 16.75 6.06
N ARG A 353 26.07 17.18 5.67
CA ARG A 353 27.21 16.29 5.47
C ARG A 353 27.65 15.61 6.77
N ALA A 354 27.57 16.30 7.91
CA ALA A 354 27.86 15.71 9.22
C ALA A 354 26.82 14.64 9.59
N ARG A 355 25.53 14.91 9.37
CA ARG A 355 24.42 13.95 9.55
C ARG A 355 24.59 12.73 8.64
N TYR A 356 24.89 12.93 7.36
CA TYR A 356 25.16 11.86 6.40
C TYR A 356 26.32 10.95 6.86
N LYS A 357 27.47 11.54 7.26
CA LYS A 357 28.62 10.78 7.75
C LYS A 357 28.29 10.00 9.03
N LYS A 358 27.54 10.62 9.96
CA LYS A 358 27.08 10.00 11.20
C LYS A 358 26.12 8.84 10.92
N TYR A 359 25.21 9.01 9.97
CA TYR A 359 24.28 7.97 9.54
C TYR A 359 25.02 6.79 8.94
N LYS A 360 25.93 7.03 7.99
CA LYS A 360 26.76 5.98 7.38
C LYS A 360 27.55 5.18 8.42
N SER A 361 28.18 5.85 9.37
CA SER A 361 28.99 5.17 10.39
C SER A 361 28.15 4.37 11.39
N LEU A 362 26.96 4.87 11.76
CA LEU A 362 26.01 4.13 12.61
C LEU A 362 25.41 2.93 11.86
N TYR A 363 25.06 3.09 10.59
CA TYR A 363 24.54 2.00 9.78
C TYR A 363 25.59 0.91 9.57
N LYS A 364 26.86 1.29 9.32
CA LYS A 364 27.98 0.35 9.28
C LYS A 364 28.10 -0.47 10.57
N LYS A 365 28.05 0.20 11.74
CA LYS A 365 28.05 -0.51 13.04
C LYS A 365 26.86 -1.44 13.21
N SER A 366 25.69 -1.04 12.71
CA SER A 366 24.48 -1.88 12.73
C SER A 366 24.63 -3.14 11.89
N LEU A 367 25.41 -3.10 10.80
CA LEU A 367 25.73 -4.28 9.99
C LEU A 367 26.73 -5.21 10.70
N GLU A 368 27.69 -4.66 11.45
CA GLU A 368 28.75 -5.43 12.13
C GLU A 368 28.32 -6.03 13.48
N GLN A 369 27.53 -5.28 14.28
CA GLN A 369 27.19 -5.63 15.67
C GLN A 369 25.77 -6.20 15.83
N GLY A 370 25.04 -6.33 14.73
CA GLY A 370 23.63 -6.70 14.74
C GLY A 370 22.70 -5.59 15.24
N ASP A 371 21.42 -5.91 15.30
CA ASP A 371 20.35 -4.92 15.42
C ASP A 371 20.08 -4.53 16.88
N GLN A 372 20.82 -3.54 17.39
CA GLN A 372 20.61 -3.01 18.74
C GLN A 372 19.54 -1.92 18.77
N GLU A 373 18.63 -1.96 19.75
CA GLU A 373 17.53 -1.00 19.89
C GLU A 373 18.03 0.46 20.04
N SER A 374 19.14 0.66 20.75
CA SER A 374 19.75 1.99 20.89
C SER A 374 20.34 2.55 19.59
N LEU A 375 20.77 1.69 18.66
CA LEU A 375 21.24 2.08 17.33
C LEU A 375 20.07 2.38 16.42
N ARG A 376 19.00 1.57 16.47
CA ARG A 376 17.76 1.78 15.70
C ARG A 376 17.15 3.15 15.97
N SER A 377 17.01 3.55 17.24
CA SER A 377 16.45 4.86 17.58
C SER A 377 17.29 6.02 17.03
N LYS A 378 18.62 5.90 17.06
CA LYS A 378 19.53 6.93 16.51
C LYS A 378 19.50 6.97 14.98
N LEU A 379 19.35 5.83 14.32
CA LEU A 379 19.17 5.76 12.87
C LEU A 379 17.84 6.39 12.47
N TRP A 380 16.76 6.12 13.22
CA TRP A 380 15.44 6.69 13.00
C TRP A 380 15.45 8.22 13.03
N GLU A 381 16.08 8.83 14.04
CA GLU A 381 16.21 10.29 14.14
C GLU A 381 16.95 10.90 12.94
N LEU A 382 17.97 10.21 12.43
CA LEU A 382 18.73 10.66 11.27
C LEU A 382 17.97 10.44 9.96
N GLU A 383 17.23 9.35 9.86
CA GLU A 383 16.38 9.04 8.72
C GLU A 383 15.26 10.04 8.57
N GLU A 384 14.73 10.57 9.66
CA GLU A 384 13.73 11.64 9.60
C GLU A 384 14.28 12.91 8.92
N ALA A 385 15.57 13.19 9.08
CA ALA A 385 16.18 14.42 8.61
C ALA A 385 16.87 14.34 7.22
N LEU A 386 17.29 13.15 6.78
CA LEU A 386 17.96 12.92 5.49
C LEU A 386 16.94 12.65 4.39
N ASP A 387 17.28 12.77 3.10
CA ASP A 387 16.34 12.37 2.02
C ASP A 387 16.44 10.87 1.72
N VAL A 388 15.41 10.30 1.07
CA VAL A 388 15.39 8.89 0.62
C VAL A 388 16.64 8.53 -0.17
N THR A 389 17.02 9.37 -1.13
CA THR A 389 18.22 9.18 -1.97
C THR A 389 19.50 9.15 -1.15
N ASN A 390 19.66 10.11 -0.24
CA ASN A 390 20.83 10.18 0.65
C ASN A 390 20.93 8.96 1.57
N ILE A 391 19.80 8.49 2.09
CA ILE A 391 19.73 7.27 2.91
C ILE A 391 20.18 6.06 2.09
N LEU A 392 19.63 5.88 0.87
CA LEU A 392 19.99 4.76 -0.01
C LEU A 392 21.48 4.77 -0.37
N ILE A 393 22.03 5.92 -0.76
CA ILE A 393 23.45 6.05 -1.08
C ILE A 393 24.31 5.73 0.14
N ALA A 394 23.95 6.23 1.33
CA ALA A 394 24.70 5.96 2.56
C ALA A 394 24.68 4.47 2.92
N ARG A 395 23.52 3.81 2.81
CA ARG A 395 23.38 2.37 3.07
C ARG A 395 24.20 1.54 2.09
N GLN A 396 24.17 1.88 0.80
CA GLN A 396 24.99 1.20 -0.23
C GLN A 396 26.49 1.39 0.00
N GLN A 397 26.94 2.61 0.30
CA GLN A 397 28.34 2.88 0.63
C GLN A 397 28.81 2.10 1.87
N ALA A 398 27.99 2.06 2.91
CA ALA A 398 28.29 1.30 4.12
C ALA A 398 28.40 -0.21 3.83
N ARG A 399 27.50 -0.77 3.01
CA ARG A 399 27.57 -2.18 2.58
C ARG A 399 28.87 -2.48 1.82
N LEU A 400 29.25 -1.63 0.88
CA LEU A 400 30.50 -1.77 0.12
C LEU A 400 31.74 -1.71 1.03
N GLU A 401 31.76 -0.81 2.02
CA GLU A 401 32.85 -0.71 2.99
C GLU A 401 32.96 -1.95 3.89
N VAL A 402 31.83 -2.53 4.30
CA VAL A 402 31.82 -3.78 5.07
C VAL A 402 32.30 -4.95 4.20
N SER A 403 31.80 -5.10 2.97
CA SER A 403 32.22 -6.17 2.06
C SER A 403 33.70 -6.11 1.70
N ALA A 404 34.26 -4.90 1.57
CA ALA A 404 35.69 -4.71 1.32
C ALA A 404 36.55 -5.10 2.54
N THR A 405 36.03 -4.92 3.76
CA THR A 405 36.72 -5.30 5.01
C THR A 405 36.66 -6.81 5.25
N SER A 406 35.56 -7.48 4.85
CA SER A 406 35.43 -8.94 4.94
C SER A 406 36.15 -9.70 3.82
N GLY A 407 36.33 -9.08 2.65
CA GLY A 407 37.02 -9.68 1.49
C GLY A 407 38.56 -9.64 1.56
N SER A 408 39.17 -9.02 2.58
CA SER A 408 40.63 -8.94 2.73
C SER A 408 41.24 -10.06 3.60
N VAL A 409 40.49 -11.13 3.84
CA VAL A 409 40.97 -12.34 4.54
C VAL A 409 40.84 -13.52 3.58
N PHE A 410 41.73 -13.59 2.60
CA PHE A 410 42.03 -14.80 1.85
C PHE A 410 43.53 -14.87 1.58
#